data_AF-R7WHE6-F1
#
_entry.id   AF-R7WHE6-F1
#
_cell.length_a   1.000
_cell.length_b   1.000
_cell.length_c   1.000
_cell.angle_alpha   90.00
_cell.angle_beta   90.00
_cell.angle_gamma   90.00
#
_symmetry.space_group_name_H-M   'P 1'
#
loop_
_entity.id
_entity.type
_entity.pdbx_description
1 polymer ?
#
loop_
_entity_poly.entity_id
_entity_poly.type
_entity_poly.pdbx_seq_one_letter_code
_entity_poly.pdbx_strand_id
1 'polypeptide(L)'
;MSYDILFLRREPGQSFDDALEADEERQIAASEGISCEDPLVIAAADEVRRAVVEMIGPDAKVDTGRPGIDIYDPATRVLLEYHWEGVSISTTFGPDPSPVTRISAVFRTAEIIERLTGLEGYDRQIEMALREPGAFATSVAAYGYFT
;
A
#
# COMPACT_ATOMS: atom_id res chain seq x y z
N MET A 1 -10.02 -8.72 -10.91
CA MET A 1 -9.55 -7.34 -10.66
C MET A 1 -9.06 -7.26 -9.23
N SER A 2 -8.03 -6.46 -8.98
CA SER A 2 -7.49 -6.16 -7.66
C SER A 2 -7.96 -4.78 -7.20
N TYR A 3 -7.95 -4.57 -5.89
CA TYR A 3 -8.09 -3.28 -5.24
C TYR A 3 -6.74 -2.91 -4.65
N ASP A 4 -6.21 -1.75 -5.02
CA ASP A 4 -4.78 -1.44 -4.86
C ASP A 4 -4.60 -0.03 -4.29
N ILE A 5 -3.82 0.06 -3.22
CA ILE A 5 -3.31 1.31 -2.67
C ILE A 5 -1.85 1.46 -3.08
N LEU A 6 -1.51 2.62 -3.63
CA LEU A 6 -0.14 3.01 -3.92
C LEU A 6 0.38 3.92 -2.82
N PHE A 7 1.68 3.84 -2.53
CA PHE A 7 2.33 4.77 -1.60
C PHE A 7 3.29 5.65 -2.37
N LEU A 8 2.95 6.93 -2.46
CA LEU A 8 3.66 7.89 -3.29
C LEU A 8 4.45 8.86 -2.42
N ARG A 9 5.60 9.31 -2.93
CA ARG A 9 6.29 10.47 -2.38
C ARG A 9 5.72 11.71 -3.04
N ARG A 10 5.02 12.53 -2.27
CA ARG A 10 4.43 13.79 -2.72
C ARG A 10 5.21 14.97 -2.13
N GLU A 11 5.73 15.82 -3.00
CA GLU A 11 6.36 17.07 -2.58
C GLU A 11 5.29 18.08 -2.10
N PRO A 12 5.64 19.02 -1.21
CA PRO A 12 4.69 20.03 -0.74
C PRO A 12 4.06 20.82 -1.91
N GLY A 13 2.75 20.69 -2.07
CA GLY A 13 1.99 21.36 -3.13
C GLY A 13 1.92 20.61 -4.46
N GLN A 14 2.55 19.43 -4.56
CA GLN A 14 2.41 18.53 -5.71
C GLN A 14 1.02 17.87 -5.71
N SER A 15 0.41 17.73 -6.88
CA SER A 15 -0.84 16.97 -7.00
C SER A 15 -0.58 15.46 -6.91
N PHE A 16 -1.64 14.66 -6.70
CA PHE A 16 -1.48 13.19 -6.72
C PHE A 16 -1.19 12.67 -8.12
N ASP A 17 -1.80 13.25 -9.15
CA ASP A 17 -1.54 12.87 -10.54
C ASP A 17 -0.07 13.10 -10.89
N ASP A 18 0.49 14.26 -10.53
CA ASP A 18 1.93 14.54 -10.75
C ASP A 18 2.83 13.57 -9.95
N ALA A 19 2.41 13.18 -8.74
CA ALA A 19 3.17 12.24 -7.92
C ALA A 19 3.11 10.82 -8.47
N LEU A 20 1.98 10.43 -9.08
CA LEU A 20 1.79 9.15 -9.75
C LEU A 20 2.61 9.10 -11.04
N GLU A 21 2.56 10.15 -11.87
CA GLU A 21 3.38 10.24 -13.09
C GLU A 21 4.87 10.13 -12.75
N ALA A 22 5.34 10.82 -11.70
CA ALA A 22 6.73 10.72 -11.23
C ALA A 22 7.10 9.33 -10.66
N ASP A 23 6.13 8.54 -10.20
CA ASP A 23 6.35 7.15 -9.79
C ASP A 23 6.40 6.22 -11.01
N GLU A 24 5.50 6.40 -11.97
CA GLU A 24 5.50 5.67 -13.25
C GLU A 24 6.82 5.89 -14.02
N GLU A 25 7.32 7.11 -14.09
CA GLU A 25 8.64 7.43 -14.68
C GLU A 25 9.78 6.69 -13.95
N ARG A 26 9.72 6.58 -12.63
CA ARG A 26 10.71 5.83 -11.84
C ARG A 26 10.66 4.33 -12.13
N GLN A 27 9.46 3.76 -12.25
CA GLN A 27 9.28 2.36 -12.61
C GLN A 27 9.77 2.07 -14.05
N ILE A 28 9.55 2.99 -14.99
CA ILE A 28 10.11 2.88 -16.35
C ILE A 28 11.64 2.88 -16.30
N ALA A 29 12.26 3.82 -15.57
CA ALA A 29 13.70 3.87 -15.39
C ALA A 29 14.25 2.56 -14.76
N ALA A 30 13.53 1.99 -13.79
CA ALA A 30 13.86 0.69 -13.18
C ALA A 30 13.93 -0.43 -14.22
N SER A 31 12.96 -0.48 -15.14
CA SER A 31 12.92 -1.47 -16.21
C SER A 31 14.08 -1.34 -17.20
N GLU A 32 14.67 -0.15 -17.31
CA GLU A 32 15.86 0.13 -18.11
C GLU A 32 17.19 -0.12 -17.35
N GLY A 33 17.12 -0.67 -16.13
CA GLY A 33 18.27 -1.03 -15.31
C GLY A 33 18.84 0.13 -14.48
N ILE A 34 18.11 1.24 -14.36
CA ILE A 34 18.46 2.34 -13.46
C ILE A 34 17.92 2.01 -12.07
N SER A 35 18.78 2.02 -11.03
CA SER A 35 18.31 1.77 -9.67
C SER A 35 17.29 2.84 -9.25
N CYS A 36 16.14 2.36 -8.79
CA CYS A 36 15.01 3.16 -8.29
C CYS A 36 14.79 2.93 -6.78
N GLU A 37 15.77 2.33 -6.11
CA GLU A 37 15.73 2.06 -4.67
C GLU A 37 15.49 3.37 -3.87
N ASP A 38 14.47 3.38 -3.03
CA ASP A 38 14.18 4.48 -2.13
C ASP A 38 14.87 4.27 -0.77
N PRO A 39 15.86 5.11 -0.40
CA PRO A 39 16.56 4.98 0.88
C PRO A 39 15.64 5.06 2.11
N LEU A 40 14.52 5.80 2.05
CA LEU A 40 13.57 5.89 3.16
C LEU A 40 12.81 4.57 3.32
N VAL A 41 12.42 3.96 2.20
CA VAL A 41 11.75 2.66 2.18
C VAL A 41 12.69 1.57 2.70
N ILE A 42 13.93 1.54 2.24
CA ILE A 42 14.95 0.60 2.72
C ILE A 42 15.18 0.77 4.23
N ALA A 43 15.37 2.00 4.70
CA ALA A 43 15.65 2.27 6.12
C ALA A 43 14.51 1.87 7.05
N ALA A 44 13.26 1.95 6.59
CA ALA A 44 12.07 1.61 7.38
C ALA A 44 11.64 0.14 7.27
N ALA A 45 12.24 -0.66 6.39
CA ALA A 45 11.76 -2.01 6.03
C ALA A 45 11.58 -2.95 7.22
N ASP A 46 12.58 -3.04 8.11
CA ASP A 46 12.52 -3.92 9.29
C ASP A 46 11.44 -3.48 10.29
N GLU A 47 11.26 -2.16 10.44
CA GLU A 47 10.27 -1.58 11.35
C GLU A 47 8.86 -1.77 10.82
N VAL A 48 8.65 -1.53 9.53
CA VAL A 48 7.37 -1.78 8.84
C VAL A 48 7.03 -3.26 8.93
N ARG A 49 7.96 -4.16 8.60
CA ARG A 49 7.73 -5.62 8.72
C ARG A 49 7.28 -5.97 10.12
N ARG A 50 8.02 -5.53 11.14
CA ARG A 50 7.70 -5.84 12.54
C ARG A 50 6.32 -5.32 12.93
N ALA A 51 6.01 -4.06 12.62
CA ALA A 51 4.75 -3.43 13.00
C ALA A 51 3.54 -4.06 12.29
N VAL A 52 3.65 -4.37 10.99
CA VAL A 52 2.58 -5.01 10.22
C VAL A 52 2.36 -6.45 10.68
N VAL A 53 3.43 -7.22 10.90
CA VAL A 53 3.32 -8.59 11.44
C VAL A 53 2.69 -8.59 12.85
N GLU A 54 3.07 -7.66 13.72
CA GLU A 54 2.48 -7.51 15.05
C GLU A 54 0.98 -7.17 14.97
N MET A 55 0.60 -6.30 14.02
CA MET A 55 -0.80 -5.93 13.78
C MET A 55 -1.65 -7.11 13.28
N ILE A 56 -1.12 -7.92 12.35
CA ILE A 56 -1.82 -9.09 11.81
C ILE A 56 -1.86 -10.23 12.85
N GLY A 57 -0.78 -10.42 13.60
CA GLY A 57 -0.63 -11.46 14.60
C GLY A 57 -0.01 -12.75 14.04
N PRO A 58 -0.20 -13.90 14.73
CA PRO A 58 0.56 -15.12 14.49
C PRO A 58 0.32 -15.78 13.12
N ASP A 59 -0.77 -15.44 12.45
CA ASP A 59 -1.14 -16.00 11.14
C ASP A 59 -0.54 -15.22 9.95
N ALA A 60 0.20 -14.14 10.22
CA ALA A 60 0.88 -13.38 9.18
C ALA A 60 1.82 -14.26 8.36
N LYS A 61 1.66 -14.26 7.03
CA LYS A 61 2.57 -14.94 6.12
C LYS A 61 3.55 -13.93 5.56
N VAL A 62 4.84 -14.12 5.84
CA VAL A 62 5.90 -13.23 5.39
C VAL A 62 6.76 -13.96 4.37
N ASP A 63 6.95 -13.36 3.21
CA ASP A 63 7.96 -13.75 2.24
C ASP A 63 9.03 -12.66 2.16
N THR A 64 10.29 -13.04 2.26
CA THR A 64 11.44 -12.14 2.17
C THR A 64 12.27 -12.51 0.95
N GLY A 65 11.69 -12.34 -0.23
CA GLY A 65 12.40 -12.43 -1.51
C GLY A 65 13.14 -11.12 -1.83
N ARG A 66 14.28 -11.18 -2.53
CA ARG A 66 14.97 -9.95 -2.95
C ARG A 66 14.36 -9.39 -4.24
N PRO A 67 14.20 -8.05 -4.37
CA PRO A 67 14.37 -6.99 -3.36
C PRO A 67 13.03 -6.59 -2.71
N GLY A 68 12.65 -7.18 -1.57
CA GLY A 68 11.45 -6.75 -0.85
C GLY A 68 11.00 -7.65 0.29
N ILE A 69 9.79 -7.36 0.78
CA ILE A 69 9.07 -8.10 1.80
C ILE A 69 7.60 -8.12 1.41
N ASP A 70 7.05 -9.31 1.24
CA ASP A 70 5.62 -9.51 1.07
C ASP A 70 5.02 -9.95 2.41
N ILE A 71 3.95 -9.29 2.83
CA ILE A 71 3.25 -9.64 4.07
C ILE A 71 1.78 -9.82 3.77
N TYR A 72 1.31 -11.07 3.87
CA TYR A 72 -0.06 -11.44 3.62
C TYR A 72 -0.82 -11.70 4.94
N ASP A 73 -1.97 -11.06 5.10
CA ASP A 73 -2.96 -11.33 6.13
C ASP A 73 -4.02 -12.30 5.59
N PRO A 74 -4.04 -13.58 6.02
CA PRO A 74 -5.03 -14.54 5.53
C PRO A 74 -6.46 -14.23 5.95
N ALA A 75 -6.66 -13.58 7.10
CA ALA A 75 -7.99 -13.28 7.63
C ALA A 75 -8.65 -12.15 6.85
N THR A 76 -7.85 -11.16 6.41
CA THR A 76 -8.35 -10.00 5.66
C THR A 76 -8.12 -10.09 4.16
N ARG A 77 -7.28 -11.04 3.73
CA ARG A 77 -6.81 -11.24 2.36
C ARG A 77 -6.13 -10.01 1.78
N VAL A 78 -5.46 -9.25 2.64
CA VAL A 78 -4.67 -8.07 2.29
C VAL A 78 -3.22 -8.51 2.15
N LEU A 79 -2.59 -8.08 1.05
CA LEU A 79 -1.18 -8.26 0.78
C LEU A 79 -0.50 -6.89 0.83
N LEU A 80 0.53 -6.76 1.65
CA LEU A 80 1.50 -5.66 1.56
C LEU A 80 2.66 -6.14 0.71
N GLU A 81 2.96 -5.41 -0.36
CA GLU A 81 4.12 -5.59 -1.23
C GLU A 81 5.09 -4.44 -0.91
N TYR A 82 6.11 -4.72 -0.11
CA TYR A 82 7.08 -3.73 0.34
C TYR A 82 8.42 -3.95 -0.35
N HIS A 83 8.58 -3.34 -1.52
CA HIS A 83 9.78 -3.45 -2.35
C HIS A 83 10.65 -2.21 -2.22
N TRP A 84 11.95 -2.33 -2.52
CA TRP A 84 12.85 -1.19 -2.39
C TRP A 84 12.54 -0.09 -3.40
N GLU A 85 11.95 -0.45 -4.54
CA GLU A 85 11.46 0.47 -5.57
C GLU A 85 10.10 1.11 -5.26
N GLY A 86 9.32 0.56 -4.34
CA GLY A 86 7.96 1.03 -4.11
C GLY A 86 7.18 0.16 -3.11
N VAL A 87 6.09 0.74 -2.60
CA VAL A 87 5.23 0.09 -1.62
C VAL A 87 3.80 0.12 -2.12
N SER A 88 3.11 -1.01 -2.07
CA SER A 88 1.69 -1.12 -2.39
C SER A 88 0.96 -2.04 -1.41
N ILE A 89 -0.34 -1.82 -1.27
CA ILE A 89 -1.25 -2.78 -0.64
C ILE A 89 -2.22 -3.25 -1.71
N SER A 90 -2.31 -4.55 -1.92
CA SER A 90 -3.25 -5.15 -2.86
C SER A 90 -4.21 -6.10 -2.15
N THR A 91 -5.42 -6.20 -2.68
CA THR A 91 -6.40 -7.20 -2.24
C THR A 91 -7.33 -7.60 -3.37
N THR A 92 -7.83 -8.84 -3.32
CA THR A 92 -8.75 -9.36 -4.34
C THR A 92 -10.19 -9.02 -3.99
N PHE A 93 -11.02 -8.68 -4.98
CA PHE A 93 -12.47 -8.57 -4.75
C PHE A 93 -13.07 -9.91 -4.33
N GLY A 94 -14.04 -9.87 -3.41
CA GLY A 94 -14.81 -11.04 -3.02
C GLY A 94 -15.72 -10.79 -1.82
N PRO A 95 -16.70 -11.67 -1.60
CA PRO A 95 -17.73 -11.48 -0.59
C PRO A 95 -17.23 -11.66 0.86
N ASP A 96 -16.07 -12.31 1.04
CA ASP A 96 -15.50 -12.64 2.35
C ASP A 96 -14.00 -12.29 2.41
N PRO A 97 -13.55 -11.53 3.44
CA PRO A 97 -14.36 -10.86 4.46
C PRO A 97 -15.14 -9.66 3.91
N SER A 98 -16.05 -9.14 4.75
CA SER A 98 -16.88 -7.98 4.41
C SER A 98 -16.03 -6.81 3.90
N PRO A 99 -16.56 -5.97 2.97
CA PRO A 99 -15.87 -4.78 2.49
C PRO A 99 -15.30 -3.91 3.60
N VAL A 100 -16.08 -3.67 4.66
CA VAL A 100 -15.66 -2.87 5.81
C VAL A 100 -14.46 -3.49 6.52
N THR A 101 -14.50 -4.80 6.78
CA THR A 101 -13.40 -5.51 7.45
C THR A 101 -12.10 -5.41 6.65
N ARG A 102 -12.20 -5.62 5.33
CA ARG A 102 -11.04 -5.61 4.45
C ARG A 102 -10.45 -4.22 4.27
N ILE A 103 -11.28 -3.22 3.98
CA ILE A 103 -10.81 -1.84 3.84
C ILE A 103 -10.29 -1.29 5.18
N SER A 104 -10.85 -1.71 6.31
CA SER A 104 -10.27 -1.38 7.62
C SER A 104 -8.86 -1.96 7.80
N ALA A 105 -8.60 -3.15 7.28
CA ALA A 105 -7.25 -3.74 7.31
C ALA A 105 -6.30 -2.98 6.38
N VAL A 106 -6.73 -2.63 5.17
CA VAL A 106 -5.97 -1.77 4.24
C VAL A 106 -5.57 -0.46 4.90
N PHE A 107 -6.51 0.27 5.50
CA PHE A 107 -6.25 1.57 6.12
C PHE A 107 -5.32 1.45 7.35
N ARG A 108 -5.45 0.41 8.17
CA ARG A 108 -4.54 0.19 9.31
C ARG A 108 -3.12 -0.15 8.86
N THR A 109 -2.97 -0.99 7.84
CA THR A 109 -1.65 -1.26 7.23
C THR A 109 -1.06 0.01 6.64
N ALA A 110 -1.89 0.81 5.96
CA ALA A 110 -1.45 2.07 5.37
C ALA A 110 -0.96 3.07 6.42
N GLU A 111 -1.69 3.24 7.53
CA GLU A 111 -1.30 4.12 8.63
C GLU A 111 0.10 3.76 9.18
N ILE A 112 0.42 2.47 9.27
CA ILE A 112 1.76 2.01 9.67
C ILE A 112 2.82 2.46 8.67
N ILE A 113 2.57 2.26 7.37
CA ILE A 113 3.51 2.63 6.31
C ILE A 113 3.72 4.13 6.31
N GLU A 114 2.66 4.93 6.23
CA GLU A 114 2.79 6.39 6.16
C GLU A 114 3.50 6.97 7.39
N ARG A 115 3.27 6.41 8.58
CA ARG A 115 3.92 6.86 9.82
C ARG A 115 5.41 6.53 9.84
N LEU A 116 5.82 5.41 9.27
CA LEU A 116 7.20 4.92 9.34
C LEU A 116 8.07 5.35 8.16
N THR A 117 7.48 5.55 6.99
CA THR A 117 8.20 5.91 5.75
C THR A 117 8.03 7.37 5.36
N GLY A 118 6.93 8.01 5.82
CA GLY A 118 6.53 9.33 5.35
C GLY A 118 5.89 9.36 3.95
N LEU A 119 5.72 8.20 3.30
CA LEU A 119 4.95 8.08 2.06
C LEU A 119 3.47 8.35 2.33
N GLU A 120 2.74 8.73 1.29
CA GLU A 120 1.31 9.00 1.36
C GLU A 120 0.52 7.93 0.60
N GLY A 121 -0.46 7.31 1.26
CA GLY A 121 -1.31 6.30 0.64
C GLY A 121 -2.34 6.94 -0.29
N TYR A 122 -2.44 6.39 -1.49
CA TYR A 122 -3.37 6.81 -2.53
C TYR A 122 -4.24 5.64 -2.97
N ASP A 123 -5.55 5.86 -2.94
CA ASP A 123 -6.54 4.90 -3.39
C ASP A 123 -6.92 5.17 -4.84
N ARG A 124 -6.47 4.29 -5.75
CA ARG A 124 -6.66 4.48 -7.19
C ARG A 124 -8.11 4.35 -7.63
N GLN A 125 -8.93 3.63 -6.86
CA GLN A 125 -10.31 3.31 -7.23
C GLN A 125 -11.24 4.50 -6.97
N ILE A 126 -10.88 5.35 -6.01
CA ILE A 126 -11.64 6.55 -5.66
C ILE A 126 -10.89 7.85 -5.97
N GLU A 127 -9.63 7.74 -6.40
CA GLU A 127 -8.74 8.86 -6.74
C GLU A 127 -8.52 9.82 -5.57
N MET A 128 -8.29 9.29 -4.36
CA MET A 128 -8.13 10.09 -3.14
C MET A 128 -6.95 9.63 -2.29
N ALA A 129 -6.35 10.56 -1.55
CA ALA A 129 -5.46 10.21 -0.44
C ALA A 129 -6.23 9.47 0.65
N LEU A 130 -5.60 8.49 1.29
CA LEU A 130 -6.20 7.79 2.43
C LEU A 130 -6.45 8.71 3.64
N ARG A 131 -5.68 9.80 3.75
CA ARG A 131 -5.84 10.81 4.80
C ARG A 131 -6.99 11.79 4.56
N GLU A 132 -7.55 11.82 3.36
CA GLU A 132 -8.62 12.76 3.06
C GLU A 132 -9.91 12.42 3.82
N PRO A 133 -10.64 13.44 4.31
CA PRO A 133 -11.92 13.23 4.95
C PRO A 133 -12.88 12.46 4.03
N GLY A 134 -13.40 11.33 4.53
CA GLY A 134 -14.35 10.50 3.78
C GLY A 134 -13.71 9.47 2.85
N ALA A 135 -12.37 9.42 2.72
CA ALA A 135 -11.69 8.41 1.93
C ALA A 135 -12.12 7.00 2.34
N PHE A 136 -12.09 6.68 3.64
CA PHE A 136 -12.51 5.37 4.17
C PHE A 136 -13.93 4.96 3.74
N ALA A 137 -14.91 5.84 3.91
CA ALA A 137 -16.30 5.52 3.56
C ALA A 137 -16.47 5.32 2.04
N THR A 138 -15.74 6.11 1.26
CA THR A 138 -15.75 6.04 -0.21
C THR A 138 -15.06 4.77 -0.70
N SER A 139 -13.91 4.39 -0.12
CA SER A 139 -13.20 3.13 -0.37
C SER A 139 -14.07 1.90 -0.06
N VAL A 140 -14.78 1.91 1.07
CA VAL A 140 -15.73 0.82 1.43
C VAL A 140 -16.83 0.69 0.39
N ALA A 141 -17.43 1.81 -0.03
CA ALA A 141 -18.48 1.82 -1.04
C ALA A 141 -17.96 1.35 -2.40
N ALA A 142 -16.82 1.87 -2.84
CA ALA A 142 -16.16 1.49 -4.09
C ALA A 142 -15.83 0.00 -4.12
N TYR A 143 -15.26 -0.53 -3.03
CA TYR A 143 -14.97 -1.96 -2.92
C TYR A 143 -16.25 -2.82 -3.00
N GLY A 144 -17.31 -2.41 -2.31
CA GLY A 144 -18.59 -3.13 -2.26
C GLY A 144 -19.35 -3.20 -3.59
N TYR A 145 -19.07 -2.31 -4.56
CA TYR A 145 -19.66 -2.41 -5.89
C TYR A 145 -19.15 -3.63 -6.69
N PHE A 146 -18.01 -4.20 -6.31
CA PHE A 146 -17.35 -5.29 -7.03
C PHE A 146 -17.41 -6.64 -6.28
N THR A 147 -18.16 -6.71 -5.17
CA THR A 147 -18.33 -7.93 -4.35
C THR A 147 -19.64 -8.66 -4.61
#